data_AF-A0A2V5QXQ8-F1
#
_entry.id   AF-A0A2V5QXQ8-F1
#
_cell.length_a   1.000
_cell.length_b   1.000
_cell.length_c   1.000
_cell.angle_alpha   90.00
_cell.angle_beta   90.00
_cell.angle_gamma   90.00
#
_symmetry.space_group_name_H-M   'P 1'
#
loop_
_entity.id
_entity.type
_entity.pdbx_description
1 polymer ?
#
loop_
_entity_poly.entity_id
_entity_poly.type
_entity_poly.pdbx_seq_one_letter_code
_entity_poly.pdbx_strand_id
1 'polypeptide(L)'
;MDGAAREFCRAVELDPKSTPSNYFSAAFWAARGEREQALTYLRRTATIDPASLWVNNFACELYRYFGLYNEAIAAGERALQLDPAFVHGEPLLAALYREMGRFDDAIALYKKAQSLSGRVAFGLAITYARMNRRNEAQETLEAAVATRGSYAPGDAIAHVHVALQAHDDAIRELERAYEEHSSSLHTVGIAPEFAPLRSDKRFLSILRQIGLDPNRVFKVSDVHPQA
;
A
#
# COMPACT_ATOMS: atom_id res chain seq x y z
N MET A 1 8.63 -7.91 16.79
CA MET A 1 8.47 -8.55 15.45
C MET A 1 9.13 -9.93 15.35
N ASP A 2 10.18 -10.25 16.12
CA ASP A 2 10.92 -11.53 15.96
C ASP A 2 10.09 -12.80 16.29
N GLY A 3 9.06 -12.68 17.12
CA GLY A 3 8.09 -13.77 17.34
C GLY A 3 7.27 -14.10 16.09
N ALA A 4 6.82 -13.07 15.35
CA ALA A 4 6.04 -13.25 14.14
C ALA A 4 6.86 -13.93 13.02
N ALA A 5 8.14 -13.57 12.88
CA ALA A 5 9.05 -14.23 11.94
C ALA A 5 9.10 -15.74 12.14
N ARG A 6 9.23 -16.19 13.40
CA ARG A 6 9.28 -17.62 13.74
C ARG A 6 7.98 -18.33 13.40
N GLU A 7 6.84 -17.73 13.72
CA GLU A 7 5.53 -18.35 13.44
C GLU A 7 5.24 -18.40 11.94
N PHE A 8 5.62 -17.38 11.15
CA PHE A 8 5.48 -17.43 9.70
C PHE A 8 6.39 -18.48 9.05
N CYS A 9 7.65 -18.58 9.48
CA CYS A 9 8.54 -19.64 9.02
C CYS A 9 7.96 -21.02 9.34
N ARG A 10 7.49 -21.22 10.58
CA ARG A 10 6.86 -22.47 11.00
C ARG A 10 5.59 -22.78 10.20
N ALA A 11 4.76 -21.78 9.93
CA ALA A 11 3.54 -21.95 9.13
C ALA A 11 3.84 -22.38 7.69
N VAL A 12 4.94 -21.89 7.10
CA VAL A 12 5.40 -22.34 5.78
C VAL A 12 6.08 -23.71 5.84
N GLU A 13 6.80 -24.05 6.92
CA GLU A 13 7.37 -25.39 7.10
C GLU A 13 6.29 -26.46 7.25
N LEU A 14 5.21 -26.15 7.98
CA LEU A 14 4.08 -27.07 8.19
C LEU A 14 3.27 -27.28 6.90
N ASP A 15 3.03 -26.22 6.12
CA ASP A 15 2.40 -26.32 4.82
C ASP A 15 3.06 -25.37 3.80
N PRO A 16 4.05 -25.88 3.04
CA PRO A 16 4.74 -25.09 2.02
C PRO A 16 3.84 -24.62 0.88
N LYS A 17 2.68 -25.27 0.67
CA LYS A 17 1.72 -24.96 -0.40
C LYS A 17 0.51 -24.16 0.10
N SER A 18 0.51 -23.73 1.35
CA SER A 18 -0.51 -22.82 1.87
C SER A 18 -0.35 -21.42 1.27
N THR A 19 -1.34 -20.97 0.48
CA THR A 19 -1.41 -19.59 -0.03
C THR A 19 -1.37 -18.57 1.11
N PRO A 20 -2.17 -18.69 2.20
CA PRO A 20 -2.09 -17.76 3.33
C PRO A 20 -0.72 -17.71 4.00
N SER A 21 -0.07 -18.86 4.24
CA SER A 21 1.24 -18.90 4.92
C SER A 21 2.31 -18.18 4.11
N ASN A 22 2.36 -18.42 2.79
CA ASN A 22 3.30 -17.73 1.90
C ASN A 22 2.94 -16.24 1.76
N TYR A 23 1.66 -15.88 1.68
CA TYR A 23 1.23 -14.50 1.65
C TYR A 23 1.67 -13.71 2.87
N PHE A 24 1.35 -14.19 4.07
CA PHE A 24 1.67 -13.45 5.29
C PHE A 24 3.17 -13.38 5.53
N SER A 25 3.92 -14.41 5.10
CA SER A 25 5.38 -14.36 5.06
C SER A 25 5.87 -13.24 4.14
N ALA A 26 5.33 -13.14 2.92
CA ALA A 26 5.70 -12.07 1.99
C ALA A 26 5.41 -10.67 2.57
N ALA A 27 4.23 -10.48 3.17
CA ALA A 27 3.85 -9.22 3.81
C ALA A 27 4.77 -8.86 4.98
N PHE A 28 5.10 -9.85 5.81
CA PHE A 28 6.00 -9.67 6.95
C PHE A 28 7.41 -9.27 6.52
N TRP A 29 7.98 -9.98 5.55
CA TRP A 29 9.32 -9.67 5.05
C TRP A 29 9.35 -8.32 4.33
N ALA A 30 8.28 -7.96 3.61
CA ALA A 30 8.14 -6.64 3.00
C ALA A 30 8.14 -5.53 4.07
N ALA A 31 7.30 -5.65 5.10
CA ALA A 31 7.24 -4.69 6.20
C ALA A 31 8.61 -4.50 6.87
N ARG A 32 9.40 -5.57 7.00
CA ARG A 32 10.76 -5.55 7.58
C ARG A 32 11.83 -4.93 6.68
N GLY A 33 11.50 -4.59 5.44
CA GLY A 33 12.44 -4.10 4.46
C GLY A 33 13.26 -5.21 3.77
N GLU A 34 12.90 -6.48 3.94
CA GLU A 34 13.61 -7.64 3.38
C GLU A 34 13.03 -8.00 2.00
N ARG A 35 13.34 -7.15 1.00
CA ARG A 35 12.81 -7.20 -0.37
C ARG A 35 12.90 -8.60 -1.01
N GLU A 36 14.08 -9.23 -0.96
CA GLU A 36 14.31 -10.52 -1.65
C GLU A 36 13.49 -11.66 -1.04
N GLN A 37 13.36 -11.69 0.29
CA GLN A 37 12.51 -12.66 0.96
C GLN A 37 11.05 -12.40 0.63
N ALA A 38 10.61 -11.14 0.68
CA ALA A 38 9.24 -10.76 0.31
C ALA A 38 8.88 -11.23 -1.12
N LEU A 39 9.76 -10.97 -2.09
CA LEU A 39 9.59 -11.40 -3.48
C LEU A 39 9.58 -12.93 -3.63
N THR A 40 10.41 -13.64 -2.86
CA THR A 40 10.44 -15.11 -2.87
C THR A 40 9.10 -15.69 -2.48
N TYR A 41 8.55 -15.24 -1.35
CA TYR A 41 7.25 -15.74 -0.87
C TYR A 41 6.10 -15.26 -1.74
N LEU A 42 6.15 -14.02 -2.25
CA LEU A 42 5.14 -13.51 -3.18
C LEU A 42 5.03 -14.37 -4.45
N ARG A 43 6.17 -14.73 -5.05
CA ARG A 43 6.22 -15.59 -6.23
C ARG A 43 5.67 -16.99 -5.95
N ARG A 44 5.91 -17.54 -4.75
CA ARG A 44 5.30 -18.80 -4.31
C ARG A 44 3.79 -18.68 -4.24
N THR A 45 3.27 -17.64 -3.60
CA THR A 45 1.83 -17.37 -3.50
C THR A 45 1.18 -17.30 -4.88
N ALA A 46 1.78 -16.56 -5.83
CA ALA A 46 1.29 -16.45 -7.20
C ALA A 46 1.39 -17.77 -8.00
N THR A 47 2.34 -18.65 -7.67
CA THR A 47 2.47 -19.99 -8.30
C THR A 47 1.42 -20.97 -7.76
N ILE A 48 1.15 -20.90 -6.45
CA ILE A 48 0.18 -21.78 -5.78
C ILE A 48 -1.25 -21.42 -6.22
N ASP A 49 -1.57 -20.12 -6.27
CA ASP A 49 -2.92 -19.65 -6.57
C ASP A 49 -2.92 -18.51 -7.60
N PRO A 50 -2.67 -18.84 -8.89
CA PRO A 50 -2.54 -17.85 -9.97
C PRO A 50 -3.86 -17.18 -10.37
N ALA A 51 -5.00 -17.71 -9.90
CA ALA A 51 -6.34 -17.20 -10.19
C ALA A 51 -6.95 -16.42 -9.02
N SER A 52 -6.27 -16.33 -7.87
CA SER A 52 -6.76 -15.53 -6.76
C SER A 52 -6.60 -14.04 -7.02
N LEU A 53 -7.74 -13.36 -7.03
CA LEU A 53 -7.83 -11.90 -7.17
C LEU A 53 -7.03 -11.19 -6.09
N TRP A 54 -7.11 -11.67 -4.86
CA TRP A 54 -6.39 -11.09 -3.72
C TRP A 54 -4.87 -11.27 -3.82
N VAL A 55 -4.40 -12.44 -4.28
CA VAL A 55 -2.97 -12.67 -4.52
C VAL A 55 -2.44 -11.73 -5.62
N ASN A 56 -3.19 -11.59 -6.72
CA ASN A 56 -2.81 -10.69 -7.80
C ASN A 56 -2.82 -9.21 -7.35
N ASN A 57 -3.79 -8.80 -6.53
CA ASN A 57 -3.83 -7.45 -5.98
C ASN A 57 -2.62 -7.16 -5.08
N PHE A 58 -2.33 -8.06 -4.14
CA PHE A 58 -1.19 -7.92 -3.25
C PHE A 58 0.16 -7.94 -3.99
N ALA A 59 0.27 -8.76 -5.04
CA ALA A 59 1.43 -8.72 -5.92
C ALA A 59 1.59 -7.36 -6.59
N CYS A 60 0.49 -6.78 -7.11
CA CYS A 60 0.51 -5.42 -7.65
C CYS A 60 1.03 -4.40 -6.61
N GLU A 61 0.58 -4.49 -5.36
CA GLU A 61 1.04 -3.58 -4.30
C GLU A 61 2.54 -3.70 -4.01
N LEU A 62 3.01 -4.92 -3.76
CA LEU A 62 4.40 -5.14 -3.39
C LEU A 62 5.35 -4.84 -4.55
N TYR A 63 5.00 -5.25 -5.77
CA TYR A 63 5.79 -4.88 -6.94
C TYR A 63 5.86 -3.37 -7.12
N ARG A 64 4.74 -2.64 -6.91
CA ARG A 64 4.72 -1.17 -6.93
C ARG A 64 5.64 -0.58 -5.85
N TYR A 65 5.58 -1.04 -4.61
CA TYR A 65 6.48 -0.57 -3.53
C TYR A 65 7.95 -0.84 -3.82
N PHE A 66 8.25 -1.91 -4.55
CA PHE A 66 9.62 -2.29 -4.92
C PHE A 66 10.06 -1.68 -6.28
N GLY A 67 9.25 -0.83 -6.90
CA GLY A 67 9.57 -0.20 -8.19
C GLY A 67 9.52 -1.14 -9.40
N LEU A 68 8.97 -2.35 -9.24
CA LEU A 68 8.80 -3.36 -10.29
C LEU A 68 7.50 -3.10 -11.06
N TYR A 69 7.45 -1.98 -11.78
CA TYR A 69 6.19 -1.49 -12.36
C TYR A 69 5.61 -2.40 -13.44
N ASN A 70 6.44 -3.06 -14.26
CA ASN A 70 5.94 -3.98 -15.29
C ASN A 70 5.23 -5.19 -14.67
N GLU A 71 5.84 -5.78 -13.64
CA GLU A 71 5.25 -6.88 -12.87
C GLU A 71 4.00 -6.44 -12.11
N ALA A 72 4.00 -5.20 -11.59
CA ALA A 72 2.84 -4.62 -10.92
C ALA A 72 1.65 -4.45 -11.89
N ILE A 73 1.90 -3.93 -13.11
CA ILE A 73 0.87 -3.79 -14.16
C ILE A 73 0.30 -5.17 -14.49
N ALA A 74 1.17 -6.15 -14.78
CA ALA A 74 0.73 -7.50 -15.15
C ALA A 74 -0.14 -8.14 -14.07
N ALA A 75 0.24 -7.99 -12.78
CA ALA A 75 -0.55 -8.50 -11.66
C ALA A 75 -1.90 -7.77 -11.52
N GLY A 76 -1.91 -6.44 -11.60
CA GLY A 76 -3.13 -5.63 -11.52
C GLY A 76 -4.10 -5.90 -12.67
N GLU A 77 -3.60 -5.97 -13.91
CA GLU A 77 -4.40 -6.31 -15.09
C GLU A 77 -4.95 -7.73 -15.00
N ARG A 78 -4.16 -8.69 -14.51
CA ARG A 78 -4.65 -10.06 -14.32
C ARG A 78 -5.80 -10.13 -13.33
N ALA A 79 -5.75 -9.38 -12.23
CA ALA A 79 -6.89 -9.30 -11.30
C ALA A 79 -8.17 -8.79 -12.00
N LEU A 80 -8.05 -7.76 -12.85
CA LEU A 80 -9.19 -7.24 -13.62
C LEU A 80 -9.67 -8.16 -14.75
N GLN A 81 -8.78 -8.95 -15.35
CA GLN A 81 -9.14 -9.97 -16.33
C GLN A 81 -9.93 -11.12 -15.69
N LEU A 82 -9.52 -11.54 -14.48
CA LEU A 82 -10.18 -12.58 -13.71
C LEU A 82 -11.55 -12.14 -13.23
N ASP A 83 -11.67 -10.90 -12.75
CA ASP A 83 -12.94 -10.28 -12.40
C ASP A 83 -12.90 -8.76 -12.64
N PRO A 84 -13.60 -8.26 -13.68
CA PRO A 84 -13.68 -6.84 -13.97
C PRO A 84 -14.34 -5.98 -12.88
N ALA A 85 -15.07 -6.59 -11.94
CA ALA A 85 -15.71 -5.95 -10.81
C ALA A 85 -14.82 -5.91 -9.55
N PHE A 86 -13.69 -6.62 -9.54
CA PHE A 86 -12.76 -6.71 -8.40
C PHE A 86 -12.10 -5.37 -7.99
N VAL A 87 -12.44 -4.27 -8.65
CA VAL A 87 -12.10 -2.91 -8.23
C VAL A 87 -12.87 -2.43 -6.98
N HIS A 88 -13.46 -3.31 -6.17
CA HIS A 88 -14.18 -2.91 -4.96
C HIS A 88 -13.23 -2.29 -3.93
N GLY A 89 -13.29 -0.96 -3.74
CA GLY A 89 -12.49 -0.24 -2.75
C GLY A 89 -11.36 0.60 -3.36
N GLU A 90 -10.11 0.31 -2.99
CA GLU A 90 -8.90 1.02 -3.45
C GLU A 90 -8.19 0.22 -4.56
N PRO A 91 -8.47 0.49 -5.86
CA PRO A 91 -7.83 -0.25 -6.95
C PRO A 91 -6.32 0.05 -6.99
N LEU A 92 -5.49 -0.97 -6.73
CA LEU A 92 -4.03 -0.83 -6.73
C LEU A 92 -3.46 -0.51 -8.12
N LEU A 93 -4.10 -0.99 -9.18
CA LEU A 93 -3.75 -0.60 -10.55
C LEU A 93 -3.94 0.91 -10.79
N ALA A 94 -4.93 1.54 -10.15
CA ALA A 94 -5.11 2.99 -10.23
C ALA A 94 -3.99 3.73 -9.49
N ALA A 95 -3.54 3.22 -8.33
CA ALA A 95 -2.39 3.77 -7.63
C ALA A 95 -1.12 3.66 -8.48
N LEU A 96 -0.95 2.56 -9.22
CA LEU A 96 0.16 2.37 -10.16
C LEU A 96 0.09 3.35 -11.34
N TYR A 97 -1.07 3.53 -11.96
CA TYR A 97 -1.25 4.54 -13.02
C TYR A 97 -0.98 5.96 -12.52
N ARG A 98 -1.39 6.28 -11.29
CA ARG A 98 -1.04 7.55 -10.64
C ARG A 98 0.47 7.74 -10.50
N GLU A 99 1.22 6.72 -10.09
CA GLU A 99 2.69 6.82 -9.99
C GLU A 99 3.37 6.98 -11.36
N MET A 100 2.79 6.42 -12.41
CA MET A 100 3.25 6.60 -13.80
C MET A 100 2.82 7.94 -14.43
N GLY A 101 2.11 8.81 -13.69
CA GLY A 101 1.58 10.08 -14.22
C GLY A 101 0.35 9.93 -15.11
N ARG A 102 -0.20 8.72 -15.26
CA ARG A 102 -1.43 8.42 -16.01
C ARG A 102 -2.66 8.74 -15.15
N PHE A 103 -2.84 10.02 -14.84
CA PHE A 103 -3.85 10.47 -13.88
C PHE A 103 -5.29 10.21 -14.33
N ASP A 104 -5.61 10.37 -15.61
CA ASP A 104 -6.96 10.12 -16.13
C ASP A 104 -7.36 8.64 -16.00
N ASP A 105 -6.43 7.73 -16.29
CA ASP A 105 -6.64 6.29 -16.13
C ASP A 105 -6.85 5.91 -14.65
N ALA A 106 -6.07 6.52 -13.75
CA ALA A 106 -6.26 6.35 -12.32
C ALA A 106 -7.63 6.85 -11.85
N ILE A 107 -8.03 8.05 -12.25
CA ILE A 107 -9.34 8.65 -11.91
C ILE A 107 -10.48 7.77 -12.44
N ALA A 108 -10.38 7.28 -13.68
CA ALA A 108 -11.40 6.40 -14.26
C ALA A 108 -11.61 5.13 -13.43
N LEU A 109 -10.51 4.48 -13.02
CA LEU A 109 -10.57 3.29 -12.16
C LEU A 109 -11.13 3.60 -10.77
N TYR A 110 -10.71 4.69 -10.13
CA TYR A 110 -11.24 5.10 -8.82
C TYR A 110 -12.74 5.42 -8.89
N LYS A 111 -13.20 6.11 -9.93
CA LYS A 111 -14.64 6.39 -10.14
C LYS A 111 -15.43 5.13 -10.41
N LYS A 112 -14.89 4.17 -11.17
CA LYS A 112 -15.51 2.85 -11.36
C LYS A 112 -15.64 2.12 -10.01
N ALA A 113 -14.57 2.06 -9.22
CA ALA A 113 -14.56 1.47 -7.88
C ALA A 113 -15.61 2.11 -6.94
N GLN A 114 -15.71 3.44 -6.97
CA GLN A 114 -16.70 4.20 -6.22
C GLN A 114 -18.11 3.85 -6.65
N SER A 115 -18.40 3.76 -7.96
CA SER A 115 -19.73 3.41 -8.46
C SER A 115 -20.20 2.01 -8.02
N LEU A 116 -19.26 1.08 -7.85
CA LEU A 116 -19.55 -0.30 -7.46
C LEU A 116 -19.66 -0.50 -5.94
N SER A 117 -18.93 0.30 -5.15
CA SER A 117 -18.85 0.12 -3.69
C SER A 117 -19.59 1.17 -2.88
N GLY A 118 -19.93 2.31 -3.49
CA GLY A 118 -20.44 3.50 -2.79
C GLY A 118 -19.41 4.23 -1.93
N ARG A 119 -18.15 3.76 -1.88
CA ARG A 119 -17.09 4.36 -1.07
C ARG A 119 -16.16 5.21 -1.91
N VAL A 120 -15.80 6.39 -1.40
CA VAL A 120 -14.81 7.24 -2.07
C VAL A 120 -13.42 6.74 -1.72
N ALA A 121 -12.59 6.55 -2.75
CA ALA A 121 -11.22 6.09 -2.59
C ALA A 121 -10.30 7.23 -2.13
N PHE A 122 -9.48 7.00 -1.10
CA PHE A 122 -8.41 7.91 -0.71
C PHE A 122 -7.43 8.12 -1.86
N GLY A 123 -7.18 7.08 -2.66
CA GLY A 123 -6.33 7.18 -3.84
C GLY A 123 -6.79 8.22 -4.87
N LEU A 124 -8.10 8.54 -4.93
CA LEU A 124 -8.60 9.63 -5.78
C LEU A 124 -8.15 11.00 -5.26
N ALA A 125 -8.19 11.21 -3.95
CA ALA A 125 -7.69 12.44 -3.32
C ALA A 125 -6.18 12.61 -3.54
N ILE A 126 -5.40 11.54 -3.38
CA ILE A 126 -3.95 11.53 -3.69
C ILE A 126 -3.72 11.90 -5.17
N THR A 127 -4.55 11.38 -6.07
CA THR A 127 -4.45 11.68 -7.52
C THR A 127 -4.68 13.15 -7.80
N TYR A 128 -5.74 13.76 -7.25
CA TYR A 128 -5.98 15.19 -7.40
C TYR A 128 -4.86 16.04 -6.78
N ALA A 129 -4.33 15.64 -5.62
CA ALA A 129 -3.22 16.34 -4.99
C ALA A 129 -1.96 16.33 -5.89
N ARG A 130 -1.62 15.18 -6.49
CA ARG A 130 -0.51 15.02 -7.43
C ARG A 130 -0.71 15.82 -8.74
N MET A 131 -1.95 16.12 -9.12
CA MET A 131 -2.29 17.01 -10.23
C MET A 131 -2.29 18.50 -9.85
N ASN A 132 -1.87 18.85 -8.62
CA ASN A 132 -1.95 20.20 -8.06
C ASN A 132 -3.40 20.75 -7.94
N ARG A 133 -4.41 19.86 -7.90
CA ARG A 133 -5.83 20.19 -7.73
C ARG A 133 -6.20 20.12 -6.24
N ARG A 134 -5.65 21.06 -5.46
CA ARG A 134 -5.67 21.03 -3.99
C ARG A 134 -7.08 21.00 -3.40
N ASN A 135 -8.00 21.82 -3.93
CA ASN A 135 -9.38 21.89 -3.42
C ASN A 135 -10.11 20.56 -3.63
N GLU A 136 -10.00 19.99 -4.83
CA GLU A 136 -10.66 18.71 -5.14
C GLU A 136 -10.08 17.55 -4.35
N ALA A 137 -8.78 17.58 -4.07
CA ALA A 137 -8.14 16.60 -3.19
C ALA A 137 -8.71 16.69 -1.76
N GLN A 138 -8.88 17.90 -1.23
CA GLN A 138 -9.43 18.12 0.10
C GLN A 138 -10.91 17.68 0.19
N GLU A 139 -11.75 18.10 -0.78
CA GLU A 139 -13.16 17.69 -0.87
C GLU A 139 -13.28 16.16 -1.00
N THR A 140 -12.41 15.54 -1.80
CA THR A 140 -12.40 14.09 -1.98
C THR A 140 -11.96 13.37 -0.70
N LEU A 141 -10.99 13.92 0.04
CA LEU A 141 -10.55 13.37 1.32
C LEU A 141 -11.70 13.40 2.35
N GLU A 142 -12.38 14.53 2.47
CA GLU A 142 -13.54 14.68 3.36
C GLU A 142 -14.65 13.69 3.02
N ALA A 143 -14.95 13.51 1.73
CA ALA A 143 -15.91 12.51 1.26
C ALA A 143 -15.43 11.07 1.54
N ALA A 144 -14.14 10.77 1.38
CA ALA A 144 -13.56 9.46 1.68
C ALA A 144 -13.69 9.12 3.17
N VAL A 145 -13.38 10.07 4.06
CA VAL A 145 -13.55 9.90 5.51
C VAL A 145 -15.03 9.71 5.87
N ALA A 146 -15.94 10.52 5.30
CA ALA A 146 -17.37 10.44 5.59
C ALA A 146 -17.99 9.09 5.20
N THR A 147 -17.57 8.50 4.08
CA THR A 147 -18.09 7.19 3.62
C THR A 147 -17.54 5.98 4.37
N ARG A 148 -16.50 6.17 5.21
CA ARG A 148 -15.84 5.10 5.99
C ARG A 148 -16.46 4.92 7.39
N GLY A 149 -17.32 5.83 7.83
CA GLY A 149 -18.01 5.72 9.12
C GLY A 149 -17.05 5.76 10.31
N SER A 150 -17.10 4.75 11.18
CA SER A 150 -16.33 4.72 12.44
C SER A 150 -14.87 4.28 12.30
N TYR A 151 -14.43 3.81 11.12
CA TYR A 151 -13.05 3.38 10.91
C TYR A 151 -12.46 3.97 9.63
N ALA A 152 -11.56 4.94 9.78
CA ALA A 152 -10.75 5.48 8.71
C ALA A 152 -9.27 5.11 8.96
N PRO A 153 -8.62 4.31 8.09
CA PRO A 153 -7.21 3.97 8.26
C PRO A 153 -6.36 5.24 8.28
N GLY A 154 -5.70 5.55 9.40
CA GLY A 154 -4.97 6.81 9.53
C GLY A 154 -3.74 6.91 8.62
N ASP A 155 -3.16 5.79 8.19
CA ASP A 155 -2.16 5.73 7.12
C ASP A 155 -2.71 6.23 5.77
N ALA A 156 -3.95 5.86 5.42
CA ALA A 156 -4.59 6.27 4.17
C ALA A 156 -4.85 7.79 4.14
N ILE A 157 -5.24 8.38 5.27
CA ILE A 157 -5.37 9.84 5.41
C ILE A 157 -3.99 10.49 5.36
N ALA A 158 -3.00 9.93 6.05
CA ALA A 158 -1.63 10.44 6.03
C ALA A 158 -1.04 10.47 4.60
N HIS A 159 -1.31 9.45 3.79
CA HIS A 159 -0.91 9.44 2.37
C HIS A 159 -1.45 10.64 1.60
N VAL A 160 -2.71 11.03 1.83
CA VAL A 160 -3.31 12.20 1.18
C VAL A 160 -2.63 13.48 1.67
N HIS A 161 -2.39 13.62 2.98
CA HIS A 161 -1.70 14.79 3.52
C HIS A 161 -0.27 14.94 3.01
N VAL A 162 0.48 13.83 2.83
CA VAL A 162 1.81 13.91 2.19
C VAL A 162 1.70 14.40 0.75
N ALA A 163 0.74 13.90 -0.03
CA ALA A 163 0.52 14.38 -1.40
C ALA A 163 0.10 15.86 -1.46
N LEU A 164 -0.59 16.36 -0.43
CA LEU A 164 -0.93 17.78 -0.25
C LEU A 164 0.22 18.64 0.31
N GLN A 165 1.40 18.05 0.57
CA GLN A 165 2.54 18.67 1.24
C GLN A 165 2.23 19.16 2.67
N ALA A 166 1.19 18.61 3.29
CA ALA A 166 0.77 18.88 4.66
C ALA A 166 1.44 17.89 5.62
N HIS A 167 2.77 17.95 5.72
CA HIS A 167 3.57 16.92 6.42
C HIS A 167 3.26 16.81 7.91
N ASP A 168 2.95 17.92 8.59
CA ASP A 168 2.55 17.91 10.00
C ASP A 168 1.21 17.20 10.22
N ASP A 169 0.26 17.39 9.30
CA ASP A 169 -1.03 16.70 9.35
C ASP A 169 -0.85 15.21 9.07
N ALA A 170 0.00 14.85 8.11
CA ALA A 170 0.33 13.45 7.84
C ALA A 170 0.91 12.76 9.07
N ILE A 171 1.84 13.39 9.78
CA ILE A 171 2.45 12.82 10.99
C ILE A 171 1.42 12.65 12.10
N ARG A 172 0.57 13.65 12.33
CA ARG A 172 -0.50 13.56 13.34
C ARG A 172 -1.46 12.41 13.07
N GLU A 173 -1.78 12.16 11.81
CA GLU A 173 -2.63 11.02 11.41
C GLU A 173 -1.93 9.67 11.61
N LEU A 174 -0.62 9.59 11.38
CA LEU A 174 0.18 8.39 11.69
C LEU A 174 0.30 8.16 13.21
N GLU A 175 0.45 9.22 14.01
CA GLU A 175 0.44 9.15 15.48
C GLU A 175 -0.90 8.62 15.98
N ARG A 176 -2.02 9.17 15.48
CA ARG A 176 -3.36 8.65 15.80
C ARG A 176 -3.50 7.17 15.43
N ALA A 177 -3.09 6.78 14.23
CA ALA A 177 -3.14 5.39 13.79
C ALA A 177 -2.32 4.46 14.70
N TYR A 178 -1.21 4.95 15.26
CA TYR A 178 -0.38 4.20 16.20
C TYR A 178 -1.08 4.03 17.55
N GLU A 179 -1.67 5.10 18.09
CA GLU A 179 -2.45 5.08 19.33
C GLU A 179 -3.67 4.16 19.24
N GLU A 180 -4.32 4.11 18.07
CA GLU A 180 -5.45 3.23 17.78
C GLU A 180 -5.04 1.77 17.50
N HIS A 181 -3.73 1.47 17.53
CA HIS A 181 -3.17 0.16 17.16
C HIS A 181 -3.61 -0.31 15.76
N SER A 182 -3.73 0.63 14.82
CA SER A 182 -4.12 0.31 13.45
C SER A 182 -3.13 -0.64 12.80
N SER A 183 -3.63 -1.73 12.24
CA SER A 183 -2.82 -2.69 11.50
C SER A 183 -2.22 -2.11 10.22
N SER A 184 -2.69 -0.95 9.78
CA SER A 184 -2.32 -0.33 8.51
C SER A 184 -0.94 0.34 8.49
N LEU A 185 -0.27 0.48 9.64
CA LEU A 185 1.05 1.11 9.74
C LEU A 185 2.23 0.25 9.23
N HIS A 186 2.02 -1.05 8.97
CA HIS A 186 3.12 -1.97 8.68
C HIS A 186 3.87 -1.68 7.36
N THR A 187 3.26 -0.96 6.41
CA THR A 187 3.86 -0.61 5.11
C THR A 187 4.41 0.80 5.04
N VAL A 188 4.15 1.68 6.02
CA VAL A 188 4.50 3.11 5.94
C VAL A 188 6.02 3.35 5.79
N GLY A 189 6.84 2.42 6.29
CA GLY A 189 8.29 2.47 6.14
C GLY A 189 8.79 2.18 4.72
N ILE A 190 8.08 1.35 3.96
CA ILE A 190 8.46 0.96 2.59
C ILE A 190 7.71 1.74 1.52
N ALA A 191 6.55 2.32 1.85
CA ALA A 191 5.73 3.05 0.90
C ALA A 191 6.47 4.30 0.39
N PRO A 192 6.66 4.46 -0.94
CA PRO A 192 7.44 5.56 -1.51
C PRO A 192 6.78 6.92 -1.27
N GLU A 193 5.46 6.98 -1.08
CA GLU A 193 4.74 8.21 -0.81
C GLU A 193 5.22 8.89 0.48
N PHE A 194 5.72 8.16 1.48
CA PHE A 194 6.24 8.73 2.72
C PHE A 194 7.72 9.15 2.63
N ALA A 195 8.34 9.10 1.45
CA ALA A 195 9.72 9.57 1.25
C ALA A 195 9.99 10.98 1.82
N PRO A 196 9.09 11.98 1.67
CA PRO A 196 9.27 13.31 2.26
C PRO A 196 9.34 13.34 3.80
N LEU A 197 8.82 12.30 4.49
CA LEU A 197 8.81 12.24 5.96
C LEU A 197 10.03 11.53 6.55
N ARG A 198 10.88 10.90 5.73
CA ARG A 198 11.99 10.03 6.21
C ARG A 198 13.03 10.74 7.07
N SER A 199 13.16 12.05 6.94
CA SER A 199 14.04 12.87 7.79
C SER A 199 13.36 13.41 9.05
N ASP A 200 12.04 13.31 9.18
CA ASP A 200 11.31 13.81 10.35
C ASP A 200 11.50 12.88 11.55
N LYS A 201 11.89 13.46 12.70
CA LYS A 201 12.15 12.71 13.93
C LYS A 201 10.91 12.00 14.48
N ARG A 202 9.72 12.57 14.30
CA ARG A 202 8.45 11.98 14.74
C ARG A 202 8.13 10.74 13.91
N PHE A 203 8.26 10.83 12.59
CA PHE A 203 8.08 9.69 11.69
C PHE A 203 9.06 8.54 12.02
N LEU A 204 10.34 8.87 12.23
CA LEU A 204 11.34 7.90 12.68
C LEU A 204 11.01 7.27 14.04
N SER A 205 10.39 8.03 14.96
CA SER A 205 9.92 7.51 16.25
C SER A 205 8.81 6.48 16.05
N ILE A 206 7.79 6.81 15.23
CA ILE A 206 6.67 5.92 14.93
C ILE A 206 7.19 4.60 14.37
N LEU A 207 8.08 4.63 13.36
CA LEU A 207 8.68 3.44 12.76
C LEU A 207 9.35 2.55 13.81
N ARG A 208 10.15 3.13 14.71
CA ARG A 208 10.82 2.37 15.77
C ARG A 208 9.83 1.78 16.78
N GLN A 209 8.79 2.53 17.13
CA GLN A 209 7.75 2.09 18.08
C GLN A 209 6.95 0.91 17.53
N ILE A 210 6.67 0.89 16.22
CA ILE A 210 6.03 -0.27 15.57
C ILE A 210 7.02 -1.41 15.27
N GLY A 211 8.30 -1.26 15.59
CA GLY A 211 9.33 -2.30 15.45
C GLY A 211 9.99 -2.39 14.07
N LEU A 212 9.91 -1.34 13.27
CA LEU A 212 10.60 -1.20 11.98
C LEU A 212 11.95 -0.51 12.15
N ASP A 213 12.94 -0.97 11.39
CA ASP A 213 14.27 -0.34 11.30
C ASP A 213 14.29 0.62 10.09
N PRO A 214 14.33 1.96 10.31
CA PRO A 214 14.34 2.94 9.23
C PRO A 214 15.43 2.68 8.18
N ASN A 215 16.61 2.19 8.59
CA ASN A 215 17.72 1.95 7.67
C ASN A 215 17.47 0.77 6.72
N ARG A 216 16.59 -0.16 7.10
CA ARG A 216 16.19 -1.29 6.25
C ARG A 216 15.04 -0.91 5.34
N VAL A 217 13.98 -0.34 5.90
CA VAL A 217 12.73 -0.09 5.16
C VAL A 217 12.89 0.99 4.09
N PHE A 218 13.74 2.00 4.29
CA PHE A 218 13.95 3.05 3.27
C PHE A 218 14.72 2.56 2.04
N LYS A 219 15.68 1.64 2.22
CA LYS A 219 16.48 1.08 1.11
C LYS A 219 15.64 0.37 0.06
N VAL A 220 14.46 -0.12 0.45
CA VAL A 220 13.58 -0.91 -0.42
C VAL A 220 12.99 -0.07 -1.55
N SER A 221 12.62 1.18 -1.26
CA SER A 221 11.98 2.10 -2.20
C SER A 221 12.92 3.17 -2.78
N ASP A 222 14.19 3.19 -2.35
CA ASP A 222 15.24 4.01 -2.97
C ASP A 222 15.73 3.46 -4.32
N VAL A 223 15.24 2.29 -4.73
CA VAL A 223 15.51 1.71 -6.05
C VAL A 223 14.58 2.37 -7.09
N HIS A 224 14.88 3.61 -7.46
CA HIS A 224 14.21 4.24 -8.61
C HIS A 224 14.55 3.49 -9.91
N PRO A 225 13.59 3.30 -10.83
CA PRO A 225 13.94 3.03 -12.21
C PRO A 225 14.71 4.23 -12.76
N GLN A 226 15.89 3.98 -13.31
CA GLN A 226 16.62 4.98 -14.07
C GLN A 226 15.79 5.39 -15.30
N ALA A 227 15.67 6.71 -15.48
CA ALA A 227 15.36 7.47 -16.71
C ALA A 227 14.12 7.10 -17.53
#